data_AF-A0A4Q1SUG2-F1
#
_entry.id   AF-A0A4Q1SUG2-F1
#
_cell.length_a   1.000
_cell.length_b   1.000
_cell.length_c   1.000
_cell.angle_alpha   90.00
_cell.angle_beta   90.00
_cell.angle_gamma   90.00
#
_symmetry.space_group_name_H-M   'P 1'
#
loop_
_entity.id
_entity.type
_entity.pdbx_description
1 polymer ?
#
loop_
_entity_poly.entity_id
_entity_poly.type
_entity_poly.pdbx_seq_one_letter_code
_entity_poly.pdbx_strand_id
1 'polypeptide(L)'
;MNLLQLIISVPLFLVLAFGIGFILNMLIKTTWLPLVMYSLLIVYLLISMGRLLPVDYIILTSGLAGAILSGVTIRFLRAKGYRMF
;
A
#
# COMPACT_ATOMS: atom_id res chain seq x y z
N MET A 1 -0.56 -5.94 21.25
CA MET A 1 -0.06 -4.70 20.60
C MET A 1 -0.01 -3.62 21.67
N ASN A 2 1.18 -3.08 21.94
CA ASN A 2 1.31 -1.91 22.83
C ASN A 2 0.89 -0.65 22.07
N LEU A 3 0.34 0.34 22.78
CA LEU A 3 -0.16 1.58 22.16
C LEU A 3 0.91 2.27 21.31
N LEU A 4 2.16 2.29 21.78
CA LEU A 4 3.30 2.85 21.04
C LEU A 4 3.53 2.14 19.69
N GLN A 5 3.40 0.81 19.67
CA GLN A 5 3.60 0.04 18.44
C GLN A 5 2.55 0.38 17.39
N LEU A 6 1.29 0.56 17.80
CA LEU A 6 0.20 0.97 16.91
C LEU A 6 0.48 2.35 16.29
N ILE A 7 0.93 3.31 17.11
CA ILE A 7 1.22 4.68 16.67
C ILE A 7 2.36 4.69 15.64
N ILE A 8 3.37 3.84 15.82
CA ILE A 8 4.52 3.75 14.89
C ILE A 8 4.14 2.97 13.63
N SER A 9 3.33 1.91 13.75
CA SER A 9 3.00 1.03 12.63
C SER A 9 2.17 1.73 11.57
N VAL A 10 1.26 2.63 11.95
CA VAL A 10 0.39 3.34 10.99
C VAL A 10 1.18 4.14 9.94
N PRO A 11 2.05 5.10 10.31
CA PRO A 11 2.86 5.84 9.34
C PRO A 11 3.88 4.94 8.64
N LEU A 12 4.45 3.95 9.33
CA LEU A 12 5.43 3.03 8.75
C LEU A 12 4.83 2.19 7.62
N PHE A 13 3.67 1.57 7.84
CA PHE A 13 2.97 0.79 6.80
C PHE A 13 2.48 1.68 5.65
N LEU A 14 2.03 2.90 5.94
CA LEU A 14 1.63 3.85 4.91
C LEU A 14 2.81 4.20 3.99
N VAL A 15 3.96 4.58 4.56
CA VAL A 15 5.15 4.97 3.79
C VAL A 15 5.74 3.77 3.05
N LEU A 16 5.78 2.59 3.67
CA LEU A 16 6.26 1.37 3.01
C LEU A 16 5.37 0.95 1.85
N ALA A 17 4.06 0.89 2.04
CA ALA A 17 3.13 0.54 0.96
C ALA A 17 3.20 1.55 -0.19
N PHE A 18 3.31 2.84 0.13
CA PHE A 18 3.51 3.89 -0.85
C PHE A 18 4.81 3.69 -1.63
N GLY A 19 5.94 3.53 -0.93
CA GLY A 19 7.28 3.41 -1.52
C GLY A 19 7.44 2.15 -2.37
N ILE A 20 7.01 1.00 -1.85
CA ILE A 20 7.04 -0.27 -2.60
C ILE A 20 6.14 -0.15 -3.82
N GLY A 21 4.92 0.36 -3.69
CA GLY A 21 4.03 0.51 -4.83
C GLY A 21 4.60 1.43 -5.92
N PHE A 22 5.35 2.45 -5.49
CA PHE A 22 5.99 3.41 -6.40
C PHE A 22 7.10 2.74 -7.22
N ILE A 23 8.02 2.05 -6.53
CA ILE A 23 9.12 1.30 -7.14
C ILE A 23 8.59 0.22 -8.08
N LEU A 24 7.60 -0.55 -7.62
CA LEU A 24 7.06 -1.71 -8.35
C LEU A 24 6.39 -1.28 -9.65
N ASN A 25 5.65 -0.18 -9.64
CA ASN A 25 5.11 0.40 -10.86
C ASN A 25 6.18 1.02 -11.78
N MET A 26 7.24 1.60 -11.21
CA MET A 26 8.33 2.14 -12.02
C MET A 26 9.06 1.02 -12.78
N LEU A 27 9.21 -0.16 -12.19
CA LEU A 27 9.82 -1.33 -12.83
C LEU A 27 8.89 -1.95 -13.88
N ILE A 28 7.63 -2.20 -13.54
CA ILE A 28 6.69 -2.99 -14.36
C ILE A 28 5.87 -2.11 -15.34
N LYS A 29 6.00 -0.78 -15.25
CA LYS A 29 5.33 0.23 -16.10
C LYS A 29 3.79 0.15 -16.10
N THR A 30 3.18 -0.55 -15.16
CA THR A 30 1.72 -0.69 -15.01
C THR A 30 1.19 0.06 -13.77
N THR A 31 0.30 1.04 -13.98
CA THR A 31 -0.24 1.96 -12.95
C THR A 31 -1.02 1.25 -11.85
N TRP A 32 -1.79 0.23 -12.23
CA TRP A 32 -2.81 -0.38 -11.38
C TRP A 32 -2.30 -1.61 -10.63
N LEU A 33 -1.14 -2.15 -11.04
CA LEU A 33 -0.61 -3.41 -10.52
C LEU A 33 -0.28 -3.34 -9.01
N PRO A 34 0.35 -2.28 -8.48
CA PRO A 34 0.61 -2.21 -7.03
C PRO A 34 -0.67 -2.23 -6.19
N LEU A 35 -1.72 -1.54 -6.67
CA LEU A 35 -3.00 -1.49 -5.97
C LEU A 35 -3.68 -2.87 -6.00
N VAL A 36 -3.74 -3.51 -7.17
CA VAL A 36 -4.32 -4.85 -7.31
C VAL A 36 -3.58 -5.87 -6.46
N MET A 37 -2.24 -5.85 -6.48
CA MET A 37 -1.43 -6.73 -5.64
C MET A 37 -1.69 -6.53 -4.15
N TYR A 38 -1.74 -5.27 -3.71
CA TYR A 38 -2.00 -4.97 -2.31
C TYR A 38 -3.43 -5.37 -1.90
N SER A 39 -4.44 -5.12 -2.74
CA SER A 39 -5.82 -5.57 -2.49
C SER A 39 -5.95 -7.10 -2.45
N LEU A 40 -5.24 -7.81 -3.33
CA LEU A 40 -5.22 -9.28 -3.34
C LEU A 40 -4.59 -9.83 -2.04
N LEU A 41 -3.53 -9.18 -1.55
CA LEU A 41 -2.92 -9.52 -0.26
C LEU A 41 -3.91 -9.34 0.90
N ILE A 42 -4.68 -8.24 0.94
CA ILE A 42 -5.70 -8.04 1.98
C ILE A 42 -6.75 -9.16 1.95
N VAL A 43 -7.27 -9.50 0.76
CA VAL A 43 -8.28 -10.57 0.61
C VAL A 43 -7.72 -11.92 1.05
N TYR A 44 -6.48 -12.24 0.66
CA TYR A 44 -5.80 -13.45 1.10
C TYR A 44 -5.66 -13.52 2.63
N LEU A 45 -5.26 -12.41 3.26
CA LEU A 45 -5.13 -12.34 4.72
C LEU A 45 -6.48 -12.46 5.42
N LEU A 46 -7.55 -11.88 4.89
CA LEU A 46 -8.91 -11.99 5.45
C LEU A 46 -9.45 -13.43 5.43
N ILE A 47 -9.18 -14.17 4.35
CA ILE A 47 -9.64 -15.56 4.21
C ILE A 47 -8.78 -16.51 5.05
N SER A 48 -7.46 -16.28 5.09
CA SER A 48 -6.51 -17.12 5.81
C SER A 48 -6.60 -16.93 7.33
N MET A 49 -6.74 -15.69 7.79
CA MET A 49 -6.74 -15.31 9.20
C MET A 49 -8.20 -15.04 9.63
N GLY A 50 -8.94 -16.10 9.98
CA GLY A 50 -10.38 -16.01 10.33
C GLY A 50 -10.74 -15.14 11.54
N ARG A 51 -9.76 -14.59 12.28
CA ARG A 51 -9.96 -13.61 13.36
C ARG A 51 -8.86 -12.55 13.34
N LEU A 52 -9.14 -11.44 12.67
CA LEU A 52 -8.30 -10.24 12.72
C LEU A 52 -8.69 -9.40 13.95
N LEU A 53 -7.69 -8.90 14.66
CA LEU A 53 -7.90 -7.92 15.73
C LEU A 53 -8.29 -6.58 15.10
N PRO A 54 -9.01 -5.70 15.82
CA PRO A 54 -9.31 -4.34 15.34
C PRO A 54 -8.07 -3.57 14.89
N VAL A 55 -6.93 -3.83 15.53
CA VAL A 55 -5.62 -3.24 15.19
C VAL A 55 -5.14 -3.66 13.79
N ASP A 56 -5.37 -4.89 13.40
CA ASP A 56 -4.91 -5.41 12.10
C ASP A 56 -5.64 -4.71 10.96
N TYR A 57 -6.95 -4.45 11.12
CA TYR A 57 -7.72 -3.67 10.16
C TYR A 57 -7.19 -2.23 9.99
N ILE A 58 -6.76 -1.58 11.08
CA ILE A 58 -6.18 -0.23 11.03
C ILE A 58 -4.87 -0.23 10.21
N ILE A 59 -4.03 -1.24 10.41
CA ILE A 59 -2.76 -1.35 9.67
C ILE A 59 -3.01 -1.69 8.19
N LEU A 60 -3.95 -2.59 7.89
CA LEU A 60 -4.29 -2.96 6.51
C LEU A 60 -4.86 -1.76 5.72
N THR A 61 -5.72 -0.98 6.36
CA THR A 61 -6.30 0.24 5.77
C THR A 61 -5.28 1.36 5.58
N SER A 62 -4.32 1.53 6.51
CA SER A 62 -3.25 2.53 6.32
C SER A 62 -2.34 2.18 5.15
N GLY A 63 -1.99 0.90 4.98
CA GLY A 63 -1.23 0.45 3.81
C GLY A 63 -2.05 0.55 2.51
N LEU A 64 -3.38 0.35 2.55
CA LEU A 64 -4.26 0.54 1.38
C LEU A 64 -4.22 2.00 0.93
N ALA A 65 -4.31 2.93 1.87
CA ALA A 65 -4.16 4.35 1.59
C ALA A 65 -2.80 4.65 0.93
N GLY A 66 -1.71 4.07 1.44
CA GLY A 66 -0.38 4.17 0.83
C GLY A 66 -0.33 3.66 -0.62
N ALA A 67 -0.92 2.48 -0.89
CA ALA A 67 -0.98 1.90 -2.23
C ALA A 67 -1.82 2.75 -3.22
N ILE A 68 -2.96 3.30 -2.77
CA ILE A 68 -3.79 4.21 -3.57
C ILE A 68 -3.03 5.49 -3.89
N LEU A 69 -2.40 6.11 -2.88
CA LEU A 69 -1.59 7.32 -3.05
C LEU A 69 -0.46 7.09 -4.05
N SER A 70 0.17 5.93 -4.01
CA SER A 70 1.19 5.55 -4.97
C SER A 70 0.63 5.55 -6.40
N GLY A 71 -0.49 4.85 -6.63
CA GLY A 71 -1.15 4.78 -7.92
C GLY A 71 -1.56 6.15 -8.48
N VAL A 72 -2.10 7.03 -7.64
CA VAL A 72 -2.44 8.41 -8.01
C VAL A 72 -1.18 9.20 -8.37
N THR A 73 -0.14 9.13 -7.54
CA THR A 73 1.12 9.84 -7.74
C THR A 73 1.77 9.44 -9.05
N ILE A 74 1.80 8.15 -9.36
CA ILE A 74 2.32 7.61 -10.60
C ILE A 74 1.55 8.16 -11.81
N ARG A 75 0.22 8.12 -11.76
CA ARG A 75 -0.63 8.60 -12.87
C ARG A 75 -0.34 10.07 -13.15
N PHE A 76 -0.16 10.85 -12.09
CA PHE A 76 0.23 12.26 -12.18
C PHE A 76 1.62 12.46 -12.77
N LEU A 77 2.62 11.70 -12.32
CA LEU A 77 4.00 11.77 -12.84
C LEU A 77 4.08 11.39 -14.33
N ARG A 78 3.33 10.37 -14.76
CA ARG A 78 3.22 9.99 -16.17
C ARG A 78 2.59 11.08 -17.02
N ALA A 79 1.53 11.71 -16.54
CA ALA A 79 0.89 12.84 -17.23
C ALA A 79 1.85 14.03 -17.39
N LYS A 80 2.78 14.21 -16.44
CA LYS A 80 3.82 15.24 -16.48
C LYS A 80 5.06 14.86 -17.30
N GLY A 81 5.08 13.69 -17.94
CA GLY A 81 6.21 13.25 -18.77
C GLY A 81 7.48 12.94 -17.96
N TYR A 82 7.37 12.69 -16.65
CA TYR A 82 8.51 12.23 -15.87
C TYR A 82 9.02 10.90 -16.43
N ARG A 83 10.31 10.83 -16.70
CA ARG A 83 10.98 9.59 -17.06
C ARG A 83 10.96 8.66 -15.85
N MET A 84 10.10 7.64 -15.91
CA MET A 84 10.05 6.60 -14.90
C MET A 84 11.15 5.57 -15.20
N PHE A 85 12.39 5.89 -14.79
CA PHE A 85 13.65 5.19 -15.10
C PHE A 85 13.99 5.05 -16.60
#